data_AF-A0A3L6JQB7-F1
#
_entry.id   AF-A0A3L6JQB7-F1
#
_cell.length_a   1.000
_cell.length_b   1.000
_cell.length_c   1.000
_cell.angle_alpha   90.00
_cell.angle_beta   90.00
_cell.angle_gamma   90.00
#
_symmetry.space_group_name_H-M   'P 1'
#
loop_
_entity.id
_entity.type
_entity.pdbx_description
1 polymer ?
#
loop_
_entity_poly.entity_id
_entity_poly.type
_entity_poly.pdbx_seq_one_letter_code
_entity_poly.pdbx_strand_id
1 'polypeptide(L)'
;MAALSHSLLRISASTKDMTQVDTRADELTELIRQIRGARPNPKKLKALLEKYEREFGFEAEKQALDIIAKTTTRAWSKLAEERESRGIDDLLDMLWGSFEQAGGVFTVERTEDSAQIHCTRCPIADSYLSIGKPKYGLIFHCSTDPHIVAGFNPEIEFRVTKRLMSGDDCCDHYYRLRR
;
A
#
# COMPACT_ATOMS: atom_id res chain seq x y z
N MET A 1 62.67 -5.86 37.04
CA MET A 1 62.77 -6.60 35.75
C MET A 1 61.73 -7.70 35.80
N ALA A 2 60.73 -7.84 34.95
CA ALA A 2 60.31 -7.17 33.73
C ALA A 2 58.77 -7.17 33.67
N ALA A 3 58.21 -6.14 33.04
CA ALA A 3 56.82 -6.09 32.59
C ALA A 3 56.71 -6.67 31.17
N LEU A 4 55.52 -7.16 30.77
CA LEU A 4 54.96 -7.31 29.40
C LEU A 4 53.62 -8.06 29.57
N SER A 5 52.45 -7.42 29.73
CA SER A 5 51.57 -6.82 28.70
C SER A 5 51.34 -7.71 27.48
N HIS A 6 50.08 -8.11 27.22
CA HIS A 6 49.49 -8.17 25.88
C HIS A 6 47.95 -7.97 25.96
N SER A 7 47.58 -6.76 25.51
CA SER A 7 46.37 -6.28 24.84
C SER A 7 45.15 -7.21 24.63
N LEU A 8 43.98 -6.78 25.11
CA LEU A 8 42.66 -7.20 24.63
C LEU A 8 42.12 -6.15 23.64
N LEU A 9 41.99 -6.53 22.37
CA LEU A 9 41.23 -5.76 21.36
C LEU A 9 39.75 -5.72 21.79
N ARG A 10 39.21 -4.53 22.04
CA ARG A 10 37.76 -4.30 22.10
C ARG A 10 37.27 -3.92 20.71
N ILE A 11 36.54 -4.83 20.07
CA ILE A 11 35.70 -4.52 18.91
C ILE A 11 34.45 -3.82 19.46
N SER A 12 34.32 -2.51 19.27
CA SER A 12 33.09 -1.79 19.57
C SER A 12 32.10 -2.00 18.43
N ALA A 13 31.10 -2.86 18.62
CA ALA A 13 29.92 -2.86 17.78
C ALA A 13 29.15 -1.54 18.00
N SER A 14 28.96 -0.77 16.92
CA SER A 14 28.20 0.48 16.94
C SER A 14 26.74 0.17 17.23
N THR A 15 26.31 0.43 18.47
CA THR A 15 24.91 0.54 18.84
C THR A 15 24.37 1.84 18.24
N LYS A 16 24.05 1.85 16.94
CA LYS A 16 23.06 2.82 16.46
C LYS A 16 21.79 2.56 17.26
N ASP A 17 21.36 3.60 17.95
CA ASP A 17 20.33 3.59 18.99
C ASP A 17 19.02 2.99 18.48
N MET A 18 18.68 1.79 18.97
CA MET A 18 17.46 1.06 18.61
C MET A 18 16.20 1.90 18.87
N THR A 19 16.26 2.84 19.81
CA THR A 19 15.13 3.71 20.16
C THR A 19 14.87 4.80 19.12
N GLN A 20 15.90 5.31 18.43
CA GLN A 20 15.74 6.27 17.32
C GLN A 20 15.23 5.62 16.02
N VAL A 21 15.52 4.33 15.84
CA VAL A 21 15.07 3.59 14.65
C VAL A 21 13.57 3.30 14.72
N ASP A 22 13.05 3.00 15.92
CA ASP A 22 11.62 2.75 16.14
C ASP A 22 10.79 4.04 15.96
N THR A 23 11.27 5.17 16.49
CA THR A 23 10.56 6.46 16.37
C THR A 23 10.44 6.93 14.92
N ARG A 24 11.49 6.78 14.09
CA ARG A 24 11.44 7.19 12.68
C ARG A 24 10.50 6.32 11.84
N ALA A 25 10.41 5.03 12.15
CA ALA A 25 9.48 4.12 11.48
C ALA A 25 8.02 4.46 11.85
N ASP A 26 7.76 4.84 13.09
CA ASP A 26 6.46 5.29 13.56
C ASP A 26 6.05 6.62 12.90
N GLU A 27 6.96 7.59 12.82
CA GLU A 27 6.73 8.86 12.12
C GLU A 27 6.39 8.64 10.64
N LEU A 28 7.12 7.75 9.96
CA LEU A 28 6.84 7.37 8.58
C LEU A 28 5.45 6.72 8.46
N THR A 29 5.13 5.80 9.36
CA THR A 29 3.84 5.10 9.37
C THR A 29 2.68 6.09 9.53
N GLU A 30 2.82 7.04 10.45
CA GLU A 30 1.82 8.08 10.67
C GLU A 30 1.69 9.02 9.45
N LEU A 31 2.81 9.40 8.84
CA LEU A 31 2.78 10.23 7.63
C LEU A 31 2.11 9.51 6.45
N ILE A 32 2.38 8.21 6.25
CA ILE A 32 1.70 7.36 5.25
C ILE A 32 0.18 7.37 5.49
N ARG A 33 -0.24 7.21 6.75
CA ARG A 33 -1.67 7.26 7.12
C ARG A 33 -2.29 8.61 6.76
N GLN A 34 -1.61 9.71 7.06
CA GLN A 34 -2.07 11.06 6.72
C GLN A 34 -2.18 11.27 5.21
N ILE A 35 -1.16 10.86 4.44
CA ILE A 35 -1.15 10.95 2.97
C ILE A 35 -2.34 10.21 2.39
N ARG A 36 -2.54 8.94 2.77
CA ARG A 36 -3.61 8.09 2.25
C ARG A 36 -5.01 8.61 2.58
N GLY A 37 -5.16 9.28 3.73
CA GLY A 37 -6.41 9.93 4.14
C GLY A 37 -6.66 11.32 3.52
N ALA A 38 -5.64 11.96 2.96
CA ALA A 38 -5.75 13.31 2.41
C ALA A 38 -6.24 13.37 0.95
N ARG A 39 -6.49 12.22 0.30
CA ARG A 39 -6.90 12.14 -1.12
C ARG A 39 -8.02 13.12 -1.53
N PRO A 40 -9.10 13.33 -0.76
CA PRO A 40 -10.17 14.24 -1.18
C PRO A 40 -9.75 15.72 -1.17
N ASN A 41 -8.58 16.07 -0.63
CA ASN A 41 -8.08 17.43 -0.51
C ASN A 41 -6.72 17.56 -1.23
N PRO A 42 -6.69 18.00 -2.51
CA PRO A 42 -5.47 18.11 -3.31
C PRO A 42 -4.37 18.97 -2.66
N LYS A 43 -4.74 20.10 -2.04
CA LYS A 43 -3.78 20.99 -1.36
C LYS A 43 -3.11 20.30 -0.17
N LYS A 44 -3.91 19.62 0.67
CA LYS A 44 -3.39 18.87 1.82
C LYS A 44 -2.56 17.68 1.38
N LEU A 45 -3.03 16.93 0.38
CA LEU A 45 -2.31 15.79 -0.19
C LEU A 45 -0.93 16.23 -0.69
N LYS A 46 -0.88 17.30 -1.51
CA LYS A 46 0.38 17.85 -2.02
C LYS A 46 1.35 18.24 -0.89
N ALA A 47 0.86 18.97 0.11
CA ALA A 47 1.68 19.39 1.25
C ALA A 47 2.27 18.22 2.05
N LEU A 48 1.50 17.14 2.22
CA LEU A 48 1.97 15.93 2.90
C LEU A 48 2.98 15.13 2.07
N LEU A 49 2.82 15.08 0.75
CA LEU A 49 3.80 14.47 -0.15
C LEU A 49 5.11 15.25 -0.16
N GLU A 50 5.06 16.58 -0.20
CA GLU A 50 6.25 17.41 -0.08
C GLU A 50 6.93 17.25 1.29
N LYS A 51 6.15 17.04 2.37
CA LYS A 51 6.69 16.69 3.69
C LYS A 51 7.41 15.34 3.64
N TYR A 52 6.80 14.32 3.04
CA TYR A 52 7.42 13.00 2.86
C TYR A 52 8.74 13.09 2.07
N GLU A 53 8.74 13.86 0.98
CA GLU A 53 9.95 14.10 0.17
C GLU A 53 11.06 14.77 0.98
N ARG A 54 10.74 15.79 1.80
CA ARG A 54 11.73 16.51 2.61
C ARG A 54 12.27 15.69 3.78
N GLU A 55 11.42 14.95 4.48
CA GLU A 55 11.78 14.27 5.74
C GLU A 55 12.33 12.86 5.53
N PHE A 56 11.90 12.19 4.45
CA PHE A 56 12.23 10.78 4.19
C PHE A 56 12.88 10.58 2.83
N GLY A 57 12.41 11.27 1.81
CA GLY A 57 12.96 11.17 0.45
C GLY A 57 12.77 9.79 -0.19
N PHE A 58 13.47 9.55 -1.30
CA PHE A 58 13.34 8.32 -2.10
C PHE A 58 13.81 7.05 -1.39
N GLU A 59 14.73 7.15 -0.43
CA GLU A 59 15.28 6.01 0.29
C GLU A 59 14.21 5.30 1.15
N ALA A 60 13.18 6.02 1.56
CA ALA A 60 12.07 5.47 2.34
C ALA A 60 10.99 4.79 1.48
N GLU A 61 11.09 4.78 0.15
CA GLU A 61 10.06 4.19 -0.72
C GLU A 61 9.87 2.69 -0.43
N LYS A 62 10.98 1.94 -0.30
CA LYS A 62 10.94 0.52 0.05
C LYS A 62 10.29 0.31 1.42
N GLN A 63 10.66 1.12 2.41
CA GLN A 63 10.08 1.02 3.75
C GLN A 63 8.59 1.38 3.76
N ALA A 64 8.18 2.37 2.98
CA ALA A 64 6.78 2.76 2.83
C ALA A 64 5.95 1.62 2.19
N LEU A 65 6.47 0.99 1.14
CA LEU A 65 5.85 -0.19 0.52
C LEU A 65 5.75 -1.35 1.53
N ASP A 66 6.81 -1.63 2.30
CA ASP A 66 6.80 -2.68 3.32
C ASP A 66 5.75 -2.40 4.42
N ILE A 67 5.64 -1.14 4.88
CA ILE A 67 4.62 -0.72 5.85
C ILE A 67 3.22 -0.88 5.25
N ILE A 68 3.01 -0.43 4.01
CA ILE A 68 1.71 -0.51 3.33
C ILE A 68 1.28 -1.96 3.14
N ALA A 69 2.20 -2.83 2.70
CA ALA A 69 1.95 -4.25 2.54
C ALA A 69 1.49 -4.89 3.85
N LYS A 70 2.30 -4.77 4.91
CA LYS A 70 2.02 -5.36 6.22
C LYS A 70 0.70 -4.85 6.83
N THR A 71 0.49 -3.53 6.79
CA THR A 71 -0.71 -2.92 7.38
C THR A 71 -1.97 -3.26 6.60
N THR A 72 -1.88 -3.30 5.26
CA THR A 72 -3.03 -3.65 4.39
C THR A 72 -3.39 -5.12 4.55
N THR A 73 -2.43 -6.04 4.44
CA THR A 73 -2.70 -7.48 4.62
C THR A 73 -3.33 -7.74 5.99
N ARG A 74 -2.75 -7.21 7.07
CA ARG A 74 -3.29 -7.40 8.42
C ARG A 74 -4.71 -6.86 8.57
N ALA A 75 -4.99 -5.68 8.03
CA ALA A 75 -6.32 -5.08 8.11
C ALA A 75 -7.36 -5.93 7.39
N TRP A 76 -7.03 -6.40 6.17
CA TRP A 76 -7.96 -7.20 5.37
C TRP A 76 -8.12 -8.63 5.88
N SER A 77 -7.08 -9.23 6.47
CA SER A 77 -7.21 -10.52 7.16
C SER A 77 -8.16 -10.43 8.34
N LYS A 78 -8.05 -9.38 9.16
CA LYS A 78 -8.98 -9.17 10.27
C LYS A 78 -10.43 -8.98 9.78
N LEU A 79 -10.63 -8.19 8.72
CA LEU A 79 -11.96 -8.02 8.14
C LEU A 79 -12.53 -9.33 7.59
N ALA A 80 -11.69 -10.20 7.03
CA ALA A 80 -12.10 -11.50 6.51
C ALA A 80 -12.41 -12.53 7.61
N GLU A 81 -11.74 -12.47 8.77
CA GLU A 81 -12.04 -13.31 9.93
C GLU A 81 -13.46 -13.08 10.48
N GLU A 82 -14.00 -11.87 10.30
CA GLU A 82 -15.35 -11.48 10.73
C GLU A 82 -16.44 -11.88 9.71
N ARG A 83 -16.10 -12.62 8.65
CA ARG A 83 -17.00 -12.98 7.55
C ARG A 83 -17.33 -14.47 7.53
N GLU A 84 -18.58 -14.77 7.18
CA GLU A 84 -19.05 -16.14 6.94
C GLU A 84 -18.51 -16.71 5.62
N SER A 85 -18.36 -15.86 4.60
CA SER A 85 -17.80 -16.21 3.29
C SER A 85 -16.64 -15.28 2.92
N ARG A 86 -15.68 -15.84 2.17
CA ARG A 86 -14.46 -15.17 1.71
C ARG A 86 -14.24 -15.42 0.21
N GLY A 87 -15.33 -15.53 -0.53
CA GLY A 87 -15.31 -15.73 -1.98
C GLY A 87 -14.93 -14.47 -2.74
N ILE A 88 -14.77 -14.59 -4.06
CA ILE A 88 -14.47 -13.44 -4.93
C ILE A 88 -15.60 -12.40 -4.83
N ASP A 89 -16.86 -12.81 -4.85
CA ASP A 89 -17.97 -11.86 -4.77
C ASP A 89 -17.98 -11.07 -3.44
N ASP A 90 -17.70 -11.73 -2.31
CA ASP A 90 -17.60 -11.05 -1.01
C ASP A 90 -16.48 -9.98 -1.00
N LEU A 91 -15.34 -10.32 -1.61
CA LEU A 91 -14.23 -9.37 -1.79
C LEU A 91 -14.66 -8.19 -2.64
N LEU A 92 -15.31 -8.45 -3.78
CA LEU A 92 -15.71 -7.41 -4.71
C LEU A 92 -16.76 -6.48 -4.11
N ASP A 93 -17.75 -7.02 -3.41
CA ASP A 93 -18.81 -6.22 -2.78
C ASP A 93 -18.22 -5.27 -1.72
N MET A 94 -17.25 -5.74 -0.93
CA MET A 94 -16.58 -4.89 0.07
C MET A 94 -15.68 -3.84 -0.58
N LEU A 95 -14.80 -4.27 -1.48
CA LEU A 95 -13.78 -3.42 -2.08
C LEU A 95 -14.38 -2.44 -3.09
N TRP A 96 -15.06 -2.97 -4.10
CA TRP A 96 -15.55 -2.19 -5.23
C TRP A 96 -16.88 -1.50 -4.91
N GLY A 97 -17.71 -2.05 -4.01
CA GLY A 97 -18.91 -1.36 -3.54
C GLY A 97 -18.59 -0.08 -2.76
N SER A 98 -17.56 -0.07 -1.92
CA SER A 98 -17.10 1.16 -1.25
C SER A 98 -16.38 2.12 -2.21
N PHE A 99 -15.68 1.59 -3.22
CA PHE A 99 -15.04 2.38 -4.26
C PHE A 99 -16.05 3.10 -5.17
N GLU A 100 -17.14 2.45 -5.54
CA GLU A 100 -18.24 3.03 -6.31
C GLU A 100 -18.88 4.21 -5.55
N GLN A 101 -19.18 4.01 -4.26
CA GLN A 101 -19.71 5.07 -3.38
C GLN A 101 -18.78 6.29 -3.29
N ALA A 102 -17.47 6.08 -3.43
CA ALA A 102 -16.48 7.16 -3.48
C ALA A 102 -16.38 7.86 -4.86
N GLY A 103 -17.23 7.48 -5.83
CA GLY A 103 -17.29 8.06 -7.17
C GLY A 103 -16.50 7.29 -8.23
N GLY A 104 -16.05 6.08 -7.92
CA GLY A 104 -15.45 5.18 -8.91
C GLY A 104 -16.46 4.70 -9.95
N VAL A 105 -16.01 4.49 -11.19
CA VAL A 105 -16.84 3.93 -12.27
C VAL A 105 -16.10 2.75 -12.87
N PHE A 106 -16.76 1.59 -12.90
CA PHE A 106 -16.21 0.36 -13.43
C PHE A 106 -17.30 -0.55 -13.96
N THR A 107 -16.91 -1.52 -14.80
CA THR A 107 -17.72 -2.68 -15.14
C THR A 107 -17.09 -3.94 -14.55
N VAL A 108 -17.90 -4.99 -14.45
CA VAL A 108 -17.48 -6.29 -13.92
C VAL A 108 -17.99 -7.42 -14.82
N GLU A 109 -17.09 -8.28 -15.24
CA GLU A 109 -17.38 -9.53 -15.96
C GLU A 109 -17.07 -10.69 -15.02
N ARG A 110 -18.02 -11.61 -14.82
CA ARG A 110 -17.89 -12.73 -13.88
C ARG A 110 -17.94 -14.07 -14.60
N THR A 111 -17.17 -15.02 -14.10
CA THR A 111 -17.30 -16.46 -14.39
C THR A 111 -17.58 -17.21 -13.08
N GLU A 112 -17.65 -18.54 -13.12
CA GLU A 112 -17.82 -19.39 -11.94
C GLU A 112 -16.69 -19.20 -10.91
N ASP A 113 -15.45 -19.00 -11.37
CA ASP A 113 -14.24 -18.97 -10.54
C ASP A 113 -13.37 -17.72 -10.71
N SER A 114 -13.84 -16.70 -11.45
CA SER A 114 -13.08 -15.49 -11.72
C SER A 114 -13.94 -14.25 -11.92
N ALA A 115 -13.31 -13.09 -11.78
CA ALA A 115 -13.92 -11.80 -12.09
C ALA A 115 -12.90 -10.85 -12.71
N GLN A 116 -13.32 -10.11 -13.73
CA GLN A 116 -12.56 -9.05 -14.37
C GLN A 116 -13.26 -7.71 -14.13
N ILE A 117 -12.53 -6.77 -13.57
CA ILE A 117 -12.96 -5.38 -13.42
C ILE A 117 -12.32 -4.55 -14.53
N HIS A 118 -13.11 -3.66 -15.11
CA HIS A 118 -12.61 -2.59 -15.97
C HIS A 118 -13.01 -1.24 -15.37
N CYS A 119 -12.07 -0.61 -14.65
CA CYS A 119 -12.28 0.69 -14.01
C CYS A 119 -11.86 1.82 -14.95
N THR A 120 -12.80 2.69 -15.30
CA THR A 120 -12.60 3.80 -16.24
C THR A 120 -12.63 5.17 -15.56
N ARG A 121 -13.05 5.24 -14.29
CA ARG A 121 -12.89 6.43 -13.45
C ARG A 121 -12.43 6.04 -12.06
N CYS A 122 -11.34 6.64 -11.62
CA CYS A 122 -10.75 6.36 -10.31
C CYS A 122 -10.53 7.67 -9.54
N PRO A 123 -11.33 7.95 -8.48
CA PRO A 123 -11.18 9.17 -7.68
C PRO A 123 -9.81 9.25 -7.00
N ILE A 124 -9.13 8.10 -6.81
CA ILE A 124 -7.74 8.07 -6.30
C ILE A 124 -6.78 8.57 -7.38
N ALA A 125 -6.89 8.06 -8.62
CA ALA A 125 -6.06 8.52 -9.73
C ALA A 125 -6.26 10.01 -9.99
N ASP A 126 -7.51 10.47 -10.04
CA ASP A 126 -7.87 11.87 -10.23
C ASP A 126 -7.14 12.78 -9.22
N SER A 127 -7.14 12.42 -7.93
CA SER A 127 -6.45 13.19 -6.88
C SER A 127 -4.95 13.35 -7.15
N TYR A 128 -4.23 12.26 -7.45
CA TYR A 128 -2.78 12.30 -7.62
C TYR A 128 -2.35 12.89 -8.97
N LEU A 129 -3.14 12.67 -10.02
CA LEU A 129 -2.93 13.28 -11.33
C LEU A 129 -3.14 14.80 -11.27
N SER A 130 -4.17 15.28 -10.58
CA SER A 130 -4.48 16.72 -10.47
C SER A 130 -3.36 17.55 -9.83
N ILE A 131 -2.50 16.94 -9.01
CA ILE A 131 -1.36 17.59 -8.36
C ILE A 131 -0.02 17.25 -9.02
N GLY A 132 -0.02 16.51 -10.13
CA GLY A 132 1.19 16.14 -10.88
C GLY A 132 2.09 15.15 -10.14
N LYS A 133 1.53 14.27 -9.29
CA LYS A 133 2.30 13.34 -8.45
C LYS A 133 1.84 11.86 -8.61
N PRO A 134 1.64 11.33 -9.85
CA PRO A 134 1.09 9.99 -10.06
C PRO A 134 1.92 8.85 -9.46
N LYS A 135 3.26 8.98 -9.46
CA LYS A 135 4.16 8.01 -8.83
C LYS A 135 3.76 7.70 -7.38
N TYR A 136 3.36 8.72 -6.62
CA TYR A 136 2.96 8.55 -5.24
C TYR A 136 1.58 7.90 -5.10
N GLY A 137 0.70 8.05 -6.09
CA GLY A 137 -0.55 7.31 -6.13
C GLY A 137 -0.32 5.81 -6.35
N LEU A 138 0.68 5.43 -7.16
CA LEU A 138 1.10 4.04 -7.31
C LEU A 138 1.64 3.48 -5.98
N ILE A 139 2.50 4.23 -5.29
CA ILE A 139 3.11 3.80 -4.03
C ILE A 139 2.09 3.70 -2.91
N PHE A 140 1.30 4.74 -2.66
CA PHE A 140 0.46 4.82 -1.46
C PHE A 140 -0.92 4.18 -1.61
N HIS A 141 -1.37 3.89 -2.84
CA HIS A 141 -2.69 3.33 -3.09
C HIS A 141 -2.68 2.10 -4.01
N CYS A 142 -2.17 2.18 -5.24
CA CYS A 142 -2.27 1.04 -6.17
C CYS A 142 -1.42 -0.17 -5.73
N SER A 143 -0.37 0.05 -4.93
CA SER A 143 0.43 -1.03 -4.33
C SER A 143 -0.38 -1.88 -3.32
N THR A 144 -1.51 -1.38 -2.83
CA THR A 144 -2.32 -2.07 -1.82
C THR A 144 -3.09 -3.24 -2.41
N ASP A 145 -3.44 -3.17 -3.69
CA ASP A 145 -4.31 -4.12 -4.39
C ASP A 145 -3.94 -5.60 -4.14
N PRO A 146 -2.70 -6.07 -4.39
CA PRO A 146 -2.34 -7.47 -4.11
C PRO A 146 -2.41 -7.85 -2.61
N HIS A 147 -2.17 -6.90 -1.72
CA HIS A 147 -2.19 -7.12 -0.27
C HIS A 147 -3.61 -7.15 0.29
N ILE A 148 -4.54 -6.41 -0.33
CA ILE A 148 -5.97 -6.50 -0.07
C ILE A 148 -6.45 -7.93 -0.38
N VAL A 149 -6.15 -8.43 -1.58
CA VAL A 149 -6.58 -9.77 -2.02
C VAL A 149 -5.97 -10.85 -1.12
N ALA A 150 -4.65 -10.85 -0.95
CA ALA A 150 -3.96 -11.85 -0.14
C ALA A 150 -4.39 -11.80 1.34
N GLY A 151 -4.69 -10.61 1.86
CA GLY A 151 -5.22 -10.44 3.21
C GLY A 151 -6.61 -11.02 3.35
N PHE A 152 -7.48 -10.79 2.37
CA PHE A 152 -8.87 -11.26 2.40
C PHE A 152 -9.00 -12.77 2.20
N ASN A 153 -8.36 -13.31 1.17
CA ASN A 153 -8.31 -14.75 0.90
C ASN A 153 -7.05 -15.10 0.10
N PRO A 154 -6.07 -15.83 0.68
CA PRO A 154 -4.83 -16.18 0.00
C PRO A 154 -4.99 -17.15 -1.18
N GLU A 155 -6.16 -17.79 -1.33
CA GLU A 155 -6.49 -18.65 -2.47
C GLU A 155 -6.97 -17.87 -3.70
N ILE A 156 -7.18 -16.55 -3.59
CA ILE A 156 -7.51 -15.70 -4.74
C ILE A 156 -6.21 -15.20 -5.38
N GLU A 157 -5.98 -15.58 -6.62
CA GLU A 157 -4.98 -14.98 -7.50
C GLU A 157 -5.44 -13.61 -7.98
N PHE A 158 -4.48 -12.69 -8.07
CA PHE A 158 -4.72 -11.33 -8.47
C PHE A 158 -3.73 -10.87 -9.53
N ARG A 159 -4.22 -10.18 -10.57
CA ARG A 159 -3.41 -9.56 -11.62
C ARG A 159 -4.00 -8.21 -12.02
N VAL A 160 -3.14 -7.26 -12.33
CA VAL A 160 -3.49 -5.96 -12.93
C VAL A 160 -2.33 -5.52 -13.81
N THR A 161 -2.61 -5.20 -15.07
CA THR A 161 -1.60 -4.83 -16.08
C THR A 161 -1.71 -3.40 -16.57
N LYS A 162 -2.91 -2.81 -16.48
CA LYS A 162 -3.24 -1.43 -16.86
C LYS A 162 -3.69 -0.65 -15.63
N ARG A 163 -3.33 0.62 -15.55
CA ARG A 163 -3.71 1.53 -14.46
C ARG A 163 -3.96 2.94 -15.00
N LEU A 164 -5.12 3.50 -14.70
CA LEU A 164 -5.42 4.93 -14.90
C LEU A 164 -4.32 5.83 -14.29
N MET A 165 -3.79 5.47 -13.12
CA MET A 165 -2.69 6.19 -12.45
C MET A 165 -1.40 6.26 -13.29
N SER A 166 -1.18 5.27 -14.17
CA SER A 166 -0.03 5.18 -15.08
C SER A 166 -0.30 5.83 -16.44
N GLY A 167 -1.52 6.34 -16.67
CA GLY A 167 -1.93 6.93 -17.95
C GLY A 167 -2.58 5.96 -18.93
N ASP A 168 -2.90 4.73 -18.51
CA ASP A 168 -3.72 3.82 -19.31
C ASP A 168 -5.17 4.31 -19.37
N ASP A 169 -5.95 3.76 -20.31
CA ASP A 169 -7.39 4.03 -20.50
C ASP A 169 -8.30 3.38 -19.44
N CYS A 170 -7.81 2.38 -18.70
CA CYS A 170 -8.52 1.74 -17.60
C CYS A 170 -7.56 1.08 -16.58
N CYS A 171 -8.10 0.69 -15.43
CA CYS A 171 -7.51 -0.38 -14.61
C CYS A 171 -8.20 -1.71 -14.92
N ASP A 172 -7.44 -2.79 -15.06
CA ASP A 172 -7.90 -4.12 -15.49
C ASP A 172 -7.73 -5.20 -14.40
N HIS A 173 -8.22 -4.94 -13.18
CA HIS A 173 -8.10 -5.87 -12.05
C HIS A 173 -8.78 -7.21 -12.34
N TYR A 174 -7.99 -8.28 -12.33
CA TYR A 174 -8.43 -9.66 -12.52
C TYR A 174 -8.24 -10.48 -11.25
N TYR A 175 -9.28 -11.22 -10.88
CA TYR A 175 -9.34 -12.07 -9.69
C TYR A 175 -9.70 -13.50 -10.13
N ARG A 176 -9.04 -14.52 -9.58
CA ARG A 176 -9.33 -15.92 -9.89
C ARG A 176 -9.09 -16.81 -8.68
N LEU A 177 -9.99 -17.75 -8.39
CA LEU A 177 -9.78 -18.72 -7.32
C LEU A 177 -8.78 -19.79 -7.78
N ARG A 178 -7.80 -20.11 -6.94
CA ARG A 178 -6.92 -21.26 -7.15
C ARG A 178 -7.74 -22.54 -7.10
N ARG A 179 -7.49 -23.45 -8.04
CA ARG A 179 -8.05 -24.80 -8.05
C ARG A 179 -7.03 -25.77 -7.49
#